data_AF-A0A7D5RSP6-F1
#
_entry.id   AF-A0A7D5RSP6-F1
#
_cell.length_a   1.000
_cell.length_b   1.000
_cell.length_c   1.000
_cell.angle_alpha   90.00
_cell.angle_beta   90.00
_cell.angle_gamma   90.00
#
_symmetry.space_group_name_H-M   'P 1'
#
loop_
_entity.id
_entity.type
_entity.pdbx_description
1 polymer ?
#
loop_
_entity_poly.entity_id
_entity_poly.type
_entity_poly.pdbx_seq_one_letter_code
_entity_poly.pdbx_strand_id
1 'polypeptide(L)'
;MNVLIVHAHPEPHSFSAAMRDVAVDELSRAGHAVTVSDLYAMGFDPVAKAEDFLQRHEPDYLVYALEQRHAYENGTLAPDIAAEVEKVKACDLLLLNFPLYWFSVPAILKGWIDRILLSGLTYGGRRFYDRGGLVGKQGMIAVTLGARPHMFGPGAVHGEIETMLRPLLRGTLYYVGLRVLPPFFAYHIPYITHDARQHTLEQYRHHLRTLPEMPALAFPSLDDFDDRMQPKNTTGDDDGVCCVTFYLPLPWPVLRS
;
A
#
# COMPACT_ATOMS: atom_id res chain seq x y z
N MET A 1 14.54 11.59 4.50
CA MET A 1 13.57 11.07 3.53
C MET A 1 12.32 11.94 3.55
N ASN A 2 11.62 12.01 2.44
CA ASN A 2 10.28 12.54 2.33
C ASN A 2 9.28 11.40 2.59
N VAL A 3 8.38 11.57 3.55
CA VAL A 3 7.34 10.59 3.88
C VAL A 3 5.99 11.16 3.49
N LEU A 4 5.21 10.42 2.70
CA LEU A 4 3.81 10.69 2.46
C LEU A 4 2.96 9.71 3.28
N ILE A 5 2.16 10.25 4.20
CA ILE A 5 1.16 9.50 4.95
C ILE A 5 -0.20 9.75 4.33
N VAL A 6 -0.84 8.72 3.79
CA VAL A 6 -2.22 8.79 3.31
C VAL A 6 -3.13 8.20 4.39
N HIS A 7 -3.93 9.05 5.03
CA HIS A 7 -4.79 8.71 6.15
C HIS A 7 -6.25 8.61 5.71
N ALA A 8 -6.93 7.52 6.09
CA ALA A 8 -8.32 7.27 5.69
C ALA A 8 -9.20 6.86 6.87
N HIS A 9 -9.59 7.82 7.71
CA HIS A 9 -10.60 7.61 8.75
C HIS A 9 -11.52 8.84 8.90
N PRO A 10 -12.86 8.67 9.02
CA PRO A 10 -13.78 9.82 9.10
C PRO A 10 -13.80 10.52 10.46
N GLU A 11 -13.44 9.81 11.53
CA GLU A 11 -13.40 10.34 12.90
C GLU A 11 -11.98 10.84 13.26
N PRO A 12 -11.79 12.17 13.47
CA PRO A 12 -10.49 12.78 13.79
C PRO A 12 -9.86 12.29 15.11
N HIS A 13 -10.66 11.82 16.06
CA HIS A 13 -10.19 11.29 17.35
C HIS A 13 -10.13 9.75 17.39
N SER A 14 -10.19 9.11 16.23
CA SER A 14 -10.11 7.66 16.13
C SER A 14 -8.73 7.14 16.54
N PHE A 15 -8.65 5.86 16.89
CA PHE A 15 -7.36 5.22 17.12
C PHE A 15 -6.50 5.20 15.84
N SER A 16 -7.12 5.12 14.65
CA SER A 16 -6.39 5.22 13.38
C SER A 16 -5.78 6.62 13.19
N ALA A 17 -6.46 7.68 13.63
CA ALA A 17 -5.90 9.03 13.64
C ALA A 17 -4.78 9.18 14.67
N ALA A 18 -4.91 8.56 15.85
CA ALA A 18 -3.82 8.52 16.83
C ALA A 18 -2.57 7.80 16.29
N MET A 19 -2.74 6.72 15.50
CA MET A 19 -1.63 6.08 14.80
C MET A 19 -0.98 7.03 13.78
N ARG A 20 -1.77 7.73 12.95
CA ARG A 20 -1.26 8.77 12.05
C ARG A 20 -0.41 9.79 12.82
N ASP A 21 -0.89 10.26 13.97
CA ASP A 21 -0.19 11.28 14.77
C ASP A 21 1.12 10.75 15.36
N VAL A 22 1.14 9.49 15.82
CA VAL A 22 2.38 8.81 16.24
C VAL A 22 3.37 8.72 15.08
N ALA A 23 2.91 8.40 13.87
CA ALA A 23 3.77 8.34 12.69
C ALA A 23 4.34 9.70 12.32
N VAL A 24 3.53 10.76 12.35
CA VAL A 24 4.00 12.14 12.12
C VAL A 24 5.06 12.52 13.15
N ASP A 25 4.80 12.33 14.43
CA ASP A 25 5.73 12.69 15.51
C ASP A 25 7.04 11.89 15.44
N GLU A 26 6.98 10.56 15.37
CA GLU A 26 8.18 9.71 15.38
C GLU A 26 9.05 9.92 14.15
N LEU A 27 8.46 9.98 12.95
CA LEU A 27 9.23 10.15 11.72
C LEU A 27 9.81 11.56 11.59
N SER A 28 9.09 12.59 12.07
CA SER A 28 9.63 13.95 12.12
C SER A 28 10.79 14.06 13.10
N ARG A 29 10.69 13.42 14.28
CA ARG A 29 11.79 13.34 15.26
C ARG A 29 13.01 12.62 14.73
N ALA A 30 12.83 11.63 13.86
CA ALA A 30 13.89 10.95 13.13
C ALA A 30 14.49 11.78 11.98
N GLY A 31 14.07 13.05 11.81
CA GLY A 31 14.60 13.97 10.80
C GLY A 31 14.03 13.77 9.39
N HIS A 32 12.88 13.12 9.26
CA HIS A 32 12.18 13.00 7.98
C HIS A 32 11.24 14.17 7.72
N ALA A 33 11.06 14.54 6.46
CA ALA A 33 10.05 15.52 6.06
C ALA A 33 8.72 14.78 5.85
N VAL A 34 7.73 15.02 6.71
CA VAL A 34 6.46 14.29 6.70
C VAL A 34 5.35 15.16 6.10
N THR A 35 4.67 14.63 5.08
CA THR A 35 3.47 15.21 4.47
C THR A 35 2.29 14.27 4.71
N VAL A 36 1.13 14.83 5.02
CA VAL A 36 -0.10 14.06 5.27
C VAL A 36 -1.17 14.42 4.23
N SER A 37 -1.77 13.39 3.64
CA SER A 37 -3.03 13.48 2.91
C SER A 37 -4.12 12.81 3.73
N ASP A 38 -4.87 13.62 4.48
CA ASP A 38 -6.03 13.16 5.23
C ASP A 38 -7.26 13.19 4.33
N LEU A 39 -7.62 12.03 3.77
CA LEU A 39 -8.59 11.95 2.68
C LEU A 39 -9.97 12.45 3.09
N TYR A 40 -10.39 12.21 4.34
CA TYR A 40 -11.67 12.68 4.83
C TYR A 40 -11.64 14.19 5.14
N ALA A 41 -10.56 14.69 5.76
CA ALA A 41 -10.42 16.13 6.02
C ALA A 41 -10.31 16.95 4.72
N MET A 42 -9.73 16.36 3.67
CA MET A 42 -9.66 16.96 2.33
C MET A 42 -10.99 16.93 1.58
N GLY A 43 -11.97 16.13 2.02
CA GLY A 43 -13.17 15.86 1.23
C GLY A 43 -12.83 15.20 -0.12
N PHE A 44 -11.83 14.32 -0.15
CA PHE A 44 -11.31 13.71 -1.38
C PHE A 44 -12.41 12.94 -2.10
N ASP A 45 -12.63 13.24 -3.38
CA ASP A 45 -13.58 12.51 -4.23
C ASP A 45 -12.96 11.18 -4.68
N PRO A 46 -13.50 10.02 -4.28
CA PRO A 46 -12.90 8.74 -4.65
C PRO A 46 -13.35 8.22 -6.01
N VAL A 47 -14.26 8.90 -6.70
CA VAL A 47 -14.85 8.39 -7.94
C VAL A 47 -14.01 8.78 -9.14
N ALA A 48 -13.49 7.78 -9.86
CA ALA A 48 -12.85 7.97 -11.15
C ALA A 48 -13.88 8.42 -12.20
N LYS A 49 -13.67 9.59 -12.81
CA LYS A 49 -14.65 10.23 -13.69
C LYS A 49 -14.00 11.02 -14.82
N ALA A 50 -14.78 11.42 -15.83
CA ALA A 50 -14.24 12.10 -17.01
C ALA A 50 -13.61 13.47 -16.65
N GLU A 51 -14.11 14.11 -15.60
CA GLU A 51 -13.66 15.41 -15.09
C GLU A 51 -12.27 15.36 -14.43
N ASP A 52 -11.71 14.17 -14.25
CA ASP A 52 -10.32 13.98 -13.81
C ASP A 52 -9.32 14.50 -14.86
N PHE A 53 -9.77 14.73 -16.10
CA PHE A 53 -8.97 15.18 -17.23
C PHE A 53 -9.55 16.48 -17.82
N LEU A 54 -8.84 17.59 -17.64
CA LEU A 54 -9.24 18.92 -18.13
C LEU A 54 -9.22 19.01 -19.65
N GLN A 55 -8.38 18.20 -20.30
CA GLN A 55 -8.34 18.00 -21.73
C GLN A 55 -8.14 16.51 -22.02
N ARG A 56 -9.08 15.94 -22.79
CA ARG A 56 -9.04 14.53 -23.18
C ARG A 56 -8.50 14.38 -24.60
N HIS A 57 -7.76 13.30 -24.84
CA HIS A 57 -7.33 12.90 -26.18
C HIS A 57 -8.51 12.42 -27.01
N GLU A 58 -9.37 11.55 -26.44
CA GLU A 58 -10.59 11.04 -27.07
C GLU A 58 -11.84 11.59 -26.36
N PRO A 59 -12.49 12.65 -26.88
CA PRO A 59 -13.62 13.29 -26.20
C PRO A 59 -14.86 12.39 -26.13
N ASP A 60 -15.04 11.49 -27.09
CA ASP A 60 -16.25 10.69 -27.24
C ASP A 60 -16.16 9.30 -26.58
N TYR A 61 -14.95 8.84 -26.21
CA TYR A 61 -14.76 7.52 -25.61
C TYR A 61 -13.66 7.50 -24.55
N LEU A 62 -14.07 7.41 -23.29
CA LEU A 62 -13.16 7.46 -22.15
C LEU A 62 -12.48 6.10 -21.92
N VAL A 63 -11.21 6.00 -22.29
CA VAL A 63 -10.31 4.96 -21.77
C VAL A 63 -9.46 5.57 -20.65
N TYR A 64 -9.94 5.43 -19.41
CA TYR A 64 -9.38 6.12 -18.24
C TYR A 64 -7.85 6.02 -18.13
N ALA A 65 -7.27 4.82 -18.30
CA ALA A 65 -5.82 4.62 -18.20
C ALA A 65 -5.01 5.27 -19.34
N LEU A 66 -5.61 5.49 -20.52
CA LEU A 66 -4.95 6.22 -21.62
C LEU A 66 -5.06 7.73 -21.39
N GLU A 67 -6.21 8.20 -20.91
CA GLU A 67 -6.39 9.61 -20.55
C GLU A 67 -5.53 10.03 -19.36
N GLN A 68 -5.32 9.16 -18.35
CA GLN A 68 -4.36 9.41 -17.28
C GLN A 68 -2.95 9.69 -17.82
N ARG A 69 -2.50 8.91 -18.80
CA ARG A 69 -1.18 9.09 -19.43
C ARG A 69 -1.13 10.40 -20.19
N HIS A 70 -2.12 10.64 -21.05
CA HIS A 70 -2.21 11.87 -21.83
C HIS A 70 -2.25 13.11 -20.94
N ALA A 71 -3.10 13.12 -19.92
CA ALA A 71 -3.27 14.25 -19.02
C ALA A 71 -2.03 14.50 -18.17
N TYR A 72 -1.33 13.46 -17.73
CA TYR A 72 -0.05 13.62 -17.04
C TYR A 72 1.03 14.23 -17.96
N GLU A 73 1.16 13.74 -19.19
CA GLU A 73 2.15 14.23 -20.17
C GLU A 73 1.90 15.68 -20.59
N ASN A 74 0.63 16.13 -20.58
CA ASN A 74 0.23 17.46 -21.03
C ASN A 74 -0.11 18.43 -19.89
N GLY A 75 -0.01 17.99 -18.62
CA GLY A 75 -0.33 18.82 -17.46
C GLY A 75 -1.81 19.20 -17.34
N THR A 76 -2.71 18.32 -17.79
CA THR A 76 -4.17 18.56 -17.83
C THR A 76 -4.94 17.66 -16.86
N LEU A 77 -4.29 17.13 -15.84
CA LEU A 77 -4.97 16.45 -14.71
C LEU A 77 -5.79 17.46 -13.90
N ALA A 78 -6.90 17.01 -13.31
CA ALA A 78 -7.63 17.80 -12.33
C ALA A 78 -6.71 18.25 -11.17
N PRO A 79 -6.89 19.47 -10.62
CA PRO A 79 -5.96 20.03 -9.64
C PRO A 79 -5.76 19.20 -8.37
N ASP A 80 -6.81 18.52 -7.90
CA ASP A 80 -6.75 17.63 -6.73
C ASP A 80 -5.88 16.40 -7.01
N ILE A 81 -6.00 15.81 -8.21
CA ILE A 81 -5.15 14.69 -8.65
C ILE A 81 -3.71 15.14 -8.82
N ALA A 82 -3.48 16.26 -9.52
CA ALA A 82 -2.13 16.78 -9.75
C ALA A 82 -1.38 17.04 -8.43
N ALA A 83 -2.06 17.61 -7.43
CA ALA A 83 -1.47 17.87 -6.12
C ALA A 83 -1.03 16.58 -5.39
N GLU A 84 -1.86 15.52 -5.42
CA GLU A 84 -1.52 14.25 -4.79
C GLU A 84 -0.42 13.48 -5.56
N VAL A 85 -0.44 13.56 -6.90
CA VAL A 85 0.59 12.97 -7.76
C VAL A 85 1.97 13.57 -7.46
N GLU A 86 2.07 14.88 -7.25
CA GLU A 86 3.34 15.50 -6.86
C GLU A 86 3.85 15.03 -5.49
N LYS A 87 2.95 14.78 -4.52
CA LYS A 87 3.33 14.20 -3.23
C LYS A 87 3.90 12.78 -3.39
N VAL A 88 3.27 11.94 -4.23
CA VAL A 88 3.74 10.58 -4.53
C VAL A 88 5.10 10.61 -5.25
N LYS A 89 5.31 11.54 -6.18
CA LYS A 89 6.60 11.72 -6.85
C LYS A 89 7.70 12.13 -5.86
N ALA A 90 7.39 13.04 -4.93
CA ALA A 90 8.33 13.60 -3.98
C ALA A 90 8.70 12.64 -2.83
N CYS A 91 7.82 11.70 -2.46
CA CYS A 91 8.04 10.83 -1.29
C CYS A 91 9.03 9.69 -1.56
N ASP A 92 9.85 9.35 -0.57
CA ASP A 92 10.68 8.14 -0.53
C ASP A 92 9.93 6.99 0.14
N LEU A 93 9.01 7.29 1.07
CA LEU A 93 8.15 6.33 1.77
C LEU A 93 6.67 6.73 1.62
N LEU A 94 5.87 5.81 1.08
CA LEU A 94 4.41 5.88 1.07
C LEU A 94 3.84 5.03 2.21
N LEU A 95 3.24 5.69 3.21
CA LEU A 95 2.58 5.03 4.35
C LEU A 95 1.06 5.17 4.23
N LEU A 96 0.36 4.05 4.06
CA LEU A 96 -1.10 4.02 4.06
C LEU A 96 -1.61 3.68 5.46
N ASN A 97 -2.37 4.58 6.08
CA ASN A 97 -2.90 4.40 7.44
C ASN A 97 -4.44 4.38 7.43
N PHE A 98 -5.04 3.22 7.76
CA PHE A 98 -6.49 3.03 7.60
C PHE A 98 -7.06 1.92 8.51
N PRO A 99 -8.38 1.90 8.75
CA PRO A 99 -9.06 0.72 9.31
C PRO A 99 -9.35 -0.33 8.22
N LEU A 100 -9.16 -1.61 8.55
CA LEU A 100 -9.47 -2.72 7.65
C LEU A 100 -10.99 -2.82 7.42
N TYR A 101 -11.45 -2.48 6.21
CA TYR A 101 -12.86 -2.57 5.83
C TYR A 101 -13.02 -3.69 4.80
N TRP A 102 -13.86 -4.68 5.10
CA TRP A 102 -14.11 -5.83 4.20
C TRP A 102 -12.83 -6.47 3.67
N PHE A 103 -11.85 -6.69 4.55
CA PHE A 103 -10.53 -7.25 4.21
C PHE A 103 -9.78 -6.47 3.13
N SER A 104 -10.04 -5.16 3.05
CA SER A 104 -9.44 -4.23 2.10
C SER A 104 -9.29 -2.84 2.73
N VAL A 105 -8.88 -1.88 1.90
CA VAL A 105 -8.85 -0.46 2.23
C VAL A 105 -10.27 0.14 2.25
N PRO A 106 -10.51 1.24 2.98
CA PRO A 106 -11.74 2.03 2.84
C PRO A 106 -11.94 2.49 1.39
N ALA A 107 -13.19 2.63 0.95
CA ALA A 107 -13.52 3.04 -0.42
C ALA A 107 -12.85 4.37 -0.82
N ILE A 108 -12.74 5.33 0.11
CA ILE A 108 -12.07 6.61 -0.16
C ILE A 108 -10.58 6.43 -0.49
N LEU A 109 -9.91 5.50 0.19
CA LEU A 109 -8.51 5.17 -0.07
C LEU A 109 -8.36 4.35 -1.36
N LYS A 110 -9.33 3.47 -1.66
CA LYS A 110 -9.35 2.78 -2.96
C LYS A 110 -9.47 3.76 -4.12
N GLY A 111 -10.35 4.76 -4.00
CA GLY A 111 -10.49 5.82 -4.98
C GLY A 111 -9.23 6.68 -5.12
N TRP A 112 -8.55 6.97 -4.01
CA TRP A 112 -7.24 7.64 -4.06
C TRP A 112 -6.21 6.80 -4.83
N ILE A 113 -6.16 5.49 -4.58
CA ILE A 113 -5.29 4.58 -5.35
C ILE A 113 -5.61 4.65 -6.84
N ASP A 114 -6.90 4.57 -7.20
CA ASP A 114 -7.36 4.55 -8.61
C ASP A 114 -7.07 5.84 -9.36
N ARG A 115 -7.26 6.98 -8.69
CA ARG A 115 -7.10 8.32 -9.28
C ARG A 115 -5.64 8.81 -9.26
N ILE A 116 -4.79 8.37 -8.33
CA ILE A 116 -3.45 8.92 -8.11
C ILE A 116 -2.31 8.01 -8.61
N LEU A 117 -2.47 6.68 -8.59
CA LEU A 117 -1.47 5.78 -9.17
C LEU A 117 -1.67 5.67 -10.68
N LEU A 118 -1.24 6.73 -11.39
CA LEU A 118 -1.52 6.91 -12.82
C LEU A 118 -0.80 5.90 -13.72
N SER A 119 -1.52 5.43 -14.74
CA SER A 119 -0.91 4.79 -15.92
C SER A 119 0.05 5.75 -16.63
N GLY A 120 1.18 5.24 -17.12
CA GLY A 120 2.25 6.02 -17.75
C GLY A 120 3.29 6.53 -16.75
N LEU A 121 2.85 7.01 -15.58
CA LEU A 121 3.72 7.46 -14.49
C LEU A 121 4.18 6.29 -13.61
N THR A 122 3.24 5.63 -12.94
CA THR A 122 3.51 4.64 -11.89
C THR A 122 3.57 3.20 -12.41
N TYR A 123 2.90 2.91 -13.53
CA TYR A 123 2.96 1.62 -14.22
C TYR A 123 2.64 1.77 -15.72
N GLY A 124 2.91 0.74 -16.51
CA GLY A 124 2.43 0.63 -17.89
C GLY A 124 3.27 -0.28 -18.78
N GLY A 125 2.64 -0.99 -19.74
CA GLY A 125 3.35 -1.94 -20.59
C GLY A 125 4.06 -3.00 -19.76
N ARG A 126 5.39 -3.11 -19.88
CA ARG A 126 6.26 -3.98 -19.05
C ARG A 126 6.89 -3.29 -17.83
N ARG A 127 6.46 -2.06 -17.51
CA ARG A 127 6.89 -1.31 -16.31
C ARG A 127 5.92 -1.56 -15.16
N PHE A 128 6.07 -2.70 -14.49
CA PHE A 128 5.33 -3.07 -13.29
C PHE A 128 6.21 -3.94 -12.40
N TYR A 129 5.80 -4.22 -11.16
CA TYR A 129 6.61 -4.92 -10.16
C TYR A 129 7.98 -4.27 -9.96
N ASP A 130 9.07 -5.04 -9.92
CA ASP A 130 10.46 -4.58 -9.80
C ASP A 130 10.94 -3.66 -10.94
N ARG A 131 10.10 -3.40 -11.95
CA ARG A 131 10.30 -2.43 -13.03
C ARG A 131 9.25 -1.31 -13.08
N GLY A 132 8.46 -1.17 -12.01
CA GLY A 132 7.42 -0.14 -11.87
C GLY A 132 7.97 1.29 -11.83
N GLY A 133 7.06 2.28 -11.89
CA GLY A 133 7.42 3.69 -11.90
C GLY A 133 7.89 4.26 -10.56
N LEU A 134 7.62 3.56 -9.46
CA LEU A 134 8.04 3.93 -8.10
C LEU A 134 9.23 3.11 -7.58
N VAL A 135 9.98 2.44 -8.47
CA VAL A 135 11.23 1.77 -8.10
C VAL A 135 12.18 2.74 -7.39
N GLY A 136 12.82 2.25 -6.32
CA GLY A 136 13.67 3.05 -5.43
C GLY A 136 12.93 3.69 -4.25
N LYS A 137 11.59 3.60 -4.21
CA LYS A 137 10.76 4.06 -3.09
C LYS A 137 10.24 2.88 -2.25
N GLN A 138 9.78 3.17 -1.04
CA GLN A 138 9.27 2.20 -0.07
C GLN A 138 7.76 2.38 0.13
N GLY A 139 7.05 1.29 0.44
CA GLY A 139 5.63 1.31 0.78
C GLY A 139 5.35 0.54 2.07
N MET A 140 4.50 1.06 2.95
CA MET A 140 4.07 0.35 4.17
C MET A 140 2.60 0.62 4.44
N ILE A 141 1.92 -0.33 5.08
CA ILE A 141 0.55 -0.15 5.58
C ILE A 141 0.53 -0.23 7.11
N ALA A 142 -0.27 0.64 7.73
CA ALA A 142 -0.59 0.63 9.15
C ALA A 142 -2.10 0.49 9.30
N VAL A 143 -2.54 -0.64 9.85
CA VAL A 143 -3.93 -1.09 9.76
C VAL A 143 -4.51 -1.33 11.14
N THR A 144 -5.69 -0.76 11.40
CA THR A 144 -6.48 -1.10 12.59
C THR A 144 -7.57 -2.09 12.24
N LEU A 145 -7.89 -3.04 13.13
CA LEU A 145 -8.94 -4.01 12.88
C LEU A 145 -9.65 -4.48 14.15
N GLY A 146 -10.88 -4.98 13.98
CA GLY A 146 -11.71 -5.48 15.09
C GLY A 146 -11.40 -6.93 15.50
N ALA A 147 -10.87 -7.74 14.59
CA ALA A 147 -10.56 -9.15 14.87
C ALA A 147 -9.35 -9.31 15.79
N ARG A 148 -9.26 -10.46 16.46
CA ARG A 148 -8.15 -10.82 17.36
C ARG A 148 -7.02 -11.49 16.57
N PRO A 149 -5.76 -11.43 17.06
CA PRO A 149 -4.63 -12.04 16.36
C PRO A 149 -4.83 -13.53 16.03
N HIS A 150 -5.35 -14.33 16.96
CA HIS A 150 -5.56 -15.78 16.77
C HIS A 150 -6.64 -16.15 15.74
N MET A 151 -7.39 -15.17 15.23
CA MET A 151 -8.38 -15.40 14.18
C MET A 151 -7.75 -15.46 12.78
N PHE A 152 -6.44 -15.19 12.69
CA PHE A 152 -5.65 -15.23 11.46
C PHE A 152 -4.55 -16.28 11.55
N GLY A 153 -4.17 -16.79 10.38
CA GLY A 153 -3.15 -17.83 10.21
C GLY A 153 -3.69 -19.12 9.59
N PRO A 154 -2.83 -20.12 9.37
CA PRO A 154 -3.23 -21.38 8.77
C PRO A 154 -4.31 -22.08 9.59
N GLY A 155 -5.46 -22.36 8.95
CA GLY A 155 -6.61 -23.02 9.61
C GLY A 155 -7.43 -22.13 10.55
N ALA A 156 -7.07 -20.85 10.70
CA ALA A 156 -7.87 -19.90 11.48
C ALA A 156 -9.11 -19.42 10.70
N VAL A 157 -10.12 -18.90 11.41
CA VAL A 157 -11.43 -18.55 10.82
C VAL A 157 -11.37 -17.55 9.67
N HIS A 158 -10.35 -16.68 9.64
CA HIS A 158 -10.14 -15.74 8.54
C HIS A 158 -8.99 -16.15 7.59
N GLY A 159 -8.25 -17.23 7.86
CA GLY A 159 -7.03 -17.57 7.11
C GLY A 159 -5.90 -16.55 7.33
N GLU A 160 -4.87 -16.57 6.47
CA GLU A 160 -3.75 -15.63 6.60
C GLU A 160 -4.13 -14.21 6.16
N ILE A 161 -3.88 -13.22 7.01
CA ILE A 161 -4.20 -11.81 6.73
C ILE A 161 -3.48 -11.28 5.48
N GLU A 162 -2.25 -11.74 5.23
CA GLU A 162 -1.46 -11.38 4.06
C GLU A 162 -2.06 -11.93 2.77
N THR A 163 -2.67 -13.13 2.81
CA THR A 163 -3.40 -13.69 1.66
C THR A 163 -4.56 -12.78 1.29
N MET A 164 -5.32 -12.32 2.28
CA MET A 164 -6.44 -11.40 2.08
C MET A 164 -6.01 -10.01 1.59
N LEU A 165 -4.84 -9.54 2.03
CA LEU A 165 -4.27 -8.25 1.61
C LEU A 165 -3.34 -8.32 0.40
N ARG A 166 -3.19 -9.49 -0.24
CA ARG A 166 -2.36 -9.66 -1.44
C ARG A 166 -2.72 -8.69 -2.57
N PRO A 167 -4.00 -8.36 -2.85
CA PRO A 167 -4.35 -7.35 -3.85
C PRO A 167 -3.77 -5.96 -3.57
N LEU A 168 -3.61 -5.60 -2.29
CA LEU A 168 -2.99 -4.34 -1.88
C LEU A 168 -1.46 -4.45 -1.88
N LEU A 169 -0.90 -5.43 -1.16
CA LEU A 169 0.54 -5.55 -0.97
C LEU A 169 1.26 -5.85 -2.29
N ARG A 170 0.79 -6.85 -3.04
CA ARG A 170 1.38 -7.24 -4.32
C ARG A 170 0.73 -6.52 -5.49
N GLY A 171 -0.61 -6.53 -5.54
CA GLY A 171 -1.37 -6.03 -6.69
C GLY A 171 -1.43 -4.51 -6.83
N THR A 172 -1.06 -3.77 -5.77
CA THR A 172 -1.04 -2.30 -5.78
C THR A 172 0.36 -1.79 -5.49
N LEU A 173 0.89 -2.01 -4.27
CA LEU A 173 2.14 -1.40 -3.83
C LEU A 173 3.35 -1.95 -4.59
N TYR A 174 3.54 -3.27 -4.60
CA TYR A 174 4.63 -3.87 -5.37
C TYR A 174 4.41 -3.67 -6.88
N TYR A 175 3.17 -3.73 -7.37
CA TYR A 175 2.86 -3.55 -8.80
C TYR A 175 3.39 -2.22 -9.37
N VAL A 176 3.33 -1.13 -8.60
CA VAL A 176 3.89 0.17 -9.00
C VAL A 176 5.40 0.31 -8.70
N GLY A 177 6.03 -0.72 -8.13
CA GLY A 177 7.48 -0.80 -7.91
C GLY A 177 7.97 -0.44 -6.52
N LEU A 178 7.09 -0.30 -5.54
CA LEU A 178 7.50 -0.04 -4.17
C LEU A 178 8.19 -1.26 -3.55
N ARG A 179 9.27 -1.00 -2.81
CA ARG A 179 9.80 -1.95 -1.84
C ARG A 179 8.84 -2.02 -0.64
N VAL A 180 7.99 -3.05 -0.61
CA VAL A 180 6.92 -3.17 0.39
C VAL A 180 7.48 -3.66 1.72
N LEU A 181 7.37 -2.82 2.76
CA LEU A 181 7.82 -3.12 4.12
C LEU A 181 6.76 -3.91 4.90
N PRO A 182 7.17 -4.62 5.97
CA PRO A 182 6.25 -5.34 6.84
C PRO A 182 5.12 -4.43 7.37
N PRO A 183 3.85 -4.81 7.16
CA PRO A 183 2.70 -4.10 7.72
C PRO A 183 2.75 -4.01 9.25
N PHE A 184 2.12 -2.97 9.80
CA PHE A 184 1.75 -2.94 11.21
C PHE A 184 0.24 -3.18 11.36
N PHE A 185 -0.14 -4.12 12.24
CA PHE A 185 -1.53 -4.45 12.51
C PHE A 185 -1.88 -4.18 13.98
N ALA A 186 -2.78 -3.24 14.20
CA ALA A 186 -3.37 -2.94 15.49
C ALA A 186 -4.67 -3.75 15.67
N TYR A 187 -4.58 -4.88 16.37
CA TYR A 187 -5.67 -5.84 16.53
C TYR A 187 -6.64 -5.49 17.65
N HIS A 188 -7.91 -5.89 17.46
CA HIS A 188 -8.99 -5.82 18.45
C HIS A 188 -9.26 -4.44 19.05
N ILE A 189 -8.87 -3.36 18.37
CA ILE A 189 -8.85 -1.98 18.91
C ILE A 189 -10.17 -1.49 19.52
N PRO A 190 -11.35 -1.74 18.92
CA PRO A 190 -12.61 -1.29 19.51
C PRO A 190 -12.91 -1.90 20.88
N TYR A 191 -12.29 -3.03 21.21
CA TYR A 191 -12.67 -3.89 22.34
C TYR A 191 -11.61 -4.00 23.45
N ILE A 192 -10.47 -3.32 23.31
CA ILE A 192 -9.39 -3.30 24.32
C ILE A 192 -9.46 -2.05 25.19
N THR A 193 -8.81 -2.10 26.36
CA THR A 193 -8.75 -0.99 27.33
C THR A 193 -7.93 0.18 26.80
N HIS A 194 -8.05 1.34 27.46
CA HIS A 194 -7.22 2.51 27.15
C HIS A 194 -5.72 2.21 27.30
N ASP A 195 -5.31 1.55 28.37
CA ASP A 195 -3.90 1.21 28.61
C ASP A 195 -3.37 0.27 27.52
N ALA A 196 -4.18 -0.70 27.09
CA ALA A 196 -3.82 -1.58 25.97
C ALA A 196 -3.68 -0.81 24.65
N ARG A 197 -4.56 0.18 24.39
CA ARG A 197 -4.43 1.09 23.23
C ARG A 197 -3.13 1.88 23.29
N GLN A 198 -2.75 2.43 24.45
CA GLN A 198 -1.48 3.14 24.61
C GLN A 198 -0.28 2.22 24.37
N HIS A 199 -0.32 0.99 24.88
CA HIS A 199 0.71 0.00 24.60
C HIS A 199 0.83 -0.30 23.10
N THR A 200 -0.28 -0.45 22.38
CA THR A 200 -0.26 -0.65 20.92
C THR A 200 0.32 0.57 20.17
N LEU A 201 0.08 1.80 20.63
CA LEU A 201 0.71 2.99 20.05
C LEU A 201 2.23 3.00 20.27
N GLU A 202 2.72 2.54 21.43
CA GLU A 202 4.17 2.43 21.66
C GLU A 202 4.79 1.30 20.82
N GLN A 203 4.10 0.17 20.64
CA GLN A 203 4.53 -0.88 19.71
C GLN A 203 4.62 -0.33 18.28
N TYR A 204 3.66 0.47 17.84
CA TYR A 204 3.70 1.11 16.54
C TYR A 204 4.87 2.09 16.42
N ARG A 205 5.10 2.90 17.45
CA ARG A 205 6.26 3.80 17.53
C ARG A 205 7.58 3.05 17.41
N HIS A 206 7.72 1.94 18.14
CA HIS A 206 8.90 1.08 18.05
C HIS A 206 9.06 0.48 16.64
N HIS A 207 7.97 0.03 16.02
CA HIS A 207 7.98 -0.44 14.63
C HIS A 207 8.50 0.64 13.68
N LEU A 208 8.05 1.89 13.82
CA LEU A 208 8.56 2.99 12.97
C LEU A 208 10.06 3.26 13.15
N ARG A 209 10.61 3.07 14.35
CA ARG A 209 12.06 3.24 14.60
C ARG A 209 12.93 2.24 13.87
N THR A 210 12.41 1.03 13.62
CA THR A 210 13.17 -0.05 12.97
C THR A 210 13.06 0.00 11.44
N LEU A 211 12.34 0.98 10.87
CA LEU A 211 12.19 1.17 9.41
C LEU A 211 13.49 1.03 8.59
N PRO A 212 14.65 1.57 9.00
CA PRO A 212 15.90 1.44 8.23
C PRO A 212 16.39 0.00 8.09
N GLU A 213 16.04 -0.86 9.06
CA GLU A 213 16.55 -2.23 9.19
C GLU A 213 15.54 -3.28 8.70
N MET A 214 14.29 -2.88 8.43
CA MET A 214 13.23 -3.83 8.05
C MET A 214 13.53 -4.54 6.72
N PRO A 215 13.51 -5.88 6.70
CA PRO A 215 13.51 -6.63 5.46
C PRO A 215 12.17 -6.44 4.75
N ALA A 216 12.22 -6.10 3.46
CA ALA A 216 11.03 -5.99 2.64
C ALA A 216 10.36 -7.35 2.43
N LEU A 217 9.06 -7.34 2.16
CA LEU A 217 8.34 -8.54 1.71
C LEU A 217 8.94 -9.02 0.38
N ALA A 218 9.12 -10.34 0.28
CA ALA A 218 9.66 -10.97 -0.91
C ALA A 218 8.55 -11.21 -1.94
N PHE A 219 8.81 -10.83 -3.19
CA PHE A 219 7.95 -11.11 -4.34
C PHE A 219 8.80 -11.63 -5.50
N PRO A 220 8.21 -12.37 -6.45
CA PRO A 220 8.92 -12.76 -7.68
C PRO A 220 9.44 -11.55 -8.45
N SER A 221 10.64 -11.71 -9.03
CA SER A 221 11.22 -10.73 -9.94
C SER A 221 10.69 -10.96 -11.35
N LEU A 222 10.57 -9.90 -12.16
CA LEU A 222 10.27 -10.07 -13.58
C LEU A 222 11.40 -10.78 -14.35
N ASP A 223 12.60 -10.88 -13.79
CA ASP A 223 13.69 -11.67 -14.36
C ASP A 223 13.43 -13.18 -14.27
N ASP A 224 12.51 -13.62 -13.40
CA ASP A 224 12.09 -15.02 -13.27
C ASP A 224 11.13 -15.46 -14.40
N PHE A 225 10.70 -14.54 -15.27
CA PHE A 225 9.71 -14.77 -16.33
C PHE A 225 10.27 -14.51 -17.73
N ASP A 226 9.77 -15.23 -18.72
CA ASP A 226 10.11 -15.04 -20.13
C ASP A 226 9.39 -13.84 -20.76
N ASP A 227 9.60 -13.62 -22.06
CA ASP A 227 8.95 -12.52 -22.79
C ASP A 227 7.42 -12.63 -22.89
N ARG A 228 6.85 -13.80 -22.62
CA ARG A 228 5.40 -14.03 -22.56
C ARG A 228 4.87 -13.97 -21.13
N MET A 229 5.70 -13.57 -20.16
CA MET A 229 5.40 -13.56 -18.74
C MET A 229 5.08 -14.95 -18.17
N GLN A 230 5.60 -16.01 -18.79
CA GLN A 230 5.55 -17.36 -18.26
C GLN A 230 6.76 -17.59 -17.35
N PRO A 231 6.62 -18.33 -16.23
CA PRO A 231 7.76 -18.68 -15.41
C PRO A 231 8.84 -19.38 -16.24
N LYS A 232 10.10 -18.95 -16.13
CA LYS A 232 11.21 -19.70 -16.70
C LYS A 232 11.27 -21.05 -15.97
N ASN A 233 11.24 -22.17 -16.71
CA ASN A 233 11.38 -23.50 -16.12
C ASN A 233 12.66 -23.56 -15.28
N THR A 234 12.53 -23.59 -13.95
CA THR A 234 13.64 -23.92 -13.06
C THR A 234 13.77 -25.45 -13.03
N THR A 235 14.27 -26.05 -14.11
CA THR A 235 14.64 -27.47 -14.11
C THR A 235 15.97 -27.65 -13.39
N GLY A 236 15.91 -28.27 -12.22
CA GLY A 236 16.98 -29.08 -11.64
C GLY A 236 16.35 -30.38 -11.12
N ASP A 237 16.88 -31.51 -11.56
CA ASP A 237 16.41 -32.89 -11.33
C ASP A 237 16.15 -33.25 -9.85
N ASP A 238 14.97 -33.82 -9.54
CA ASP A 238 14.78 -35.23 -9.15
C ASP A 238 13.30 -35.50 -8.79
N ASP A 239 12.79 -36.62 -9.29
CA ASP A 239 11.54 -37.29 -8.94
C ASP A 239 10.21 -36.50 -8.97
N GLY A 240 9.56 -36.54 -10.14
CA GLY A 240 8.27 -37.23 -10.22
C GLY A 240 7.11 -36.76 -9.33
N VAL A 241 7.03 -35.48 -8.95
CA VAL A 241 5.78 -34.85 -8.50
C VAL A 241 5.72 -33.45 -9.10
N CYS A 242 4.97 -33.31 -10.19
CA CYS A 242 4.60 -32.00 -10.73
C CYS A 242 3.62 -31.33 -9.75
N CYS A 243 4.16 -30.73 -8.71
CA CYS A 243 3.47 -29.72 -7.91
C CYS A 243 4.33 -28.47 -8.01
N VAL A 244 3.91 -27.52 -8.87
CA VAL A 244 4.23 -26.12 -8.66
C VAL A 244 3.57 -25.74 -7.34
N THR A 245 4.25 -26.07 -6.25
CA THR A 245 3.89 -25.63 -4.92
C THR A 245 4.25 -24.15 -4.93
N PHE A 246 3.25 -23.30 -5.14
CA PHE A 246 3.36 -21.92 -4.71
C PHE A 246 3.82 -21.99 -3.26
N TYR A 247 5.07 -21.61 -3.00
CA TYR A 247 5.59 -21.52 -1.64
C TYR A 247 4.56 -20.74 -0.82
N LEU A 248 3.89 -21.44 0.09
CA LEU A 248 3.30 -20.81 1.26
C LEU A 248 4.43 -19.97 1.88
N PRO A 249 4.19 -18.70 2.24
CA PRO A 249 5.23 -17.91 2.89
C PRO A 249 5.67 -18.69 4.13
N LEU A 250 6.99 -18.87 4.28
CA LEU A 250 7.57 -19.36 5.53
C LEU A 250 6.98 -18.49 6.66
N PRO A 251 6.48 -19.08 7.77
CA PRO A 251 5.93 -18.29 8.86
C PRO A 251 7.01 -17.34 9.39
N TRP A 252 6.66 -16.05 9.48
CA TRP A 252 7.53 -15.02 10.03
C TRP A 252 7.95 -15.38 11.46
N PRO A 253 9.17 -15.01 11.92
CA PRO A 253 9.53 -15.16 13.33
C PRO A 253 8.55 -14.38 14.19
N VAL A 254 7.71 -15.11 14.93
CA VAL A 254 6.86 -14.54 15.98
C VAL A 254 7.79 -13.84 16.98
N LEU A 255 7.73 -12.51 17.05
CA LEU A 255 8.30 -11.77 18.17
C LEU A 255 7.59 -12.27 19.42
N ARG A 256 8.26 -13.15 20.17
CA ARG A 256 7.81 -13.56 21.49
C ARG A 256 7.95 -12.34 22.40
N SER A 257 6.84 -12.01 23.05
CA SER A 257 6.70 -11.00 24.11
C SER A 257 7.78 -11.10 25.18
#